data_AF-X1VYJ6-F1
#
_entry.id   AF-X1VYJ6-F1
#
_cell.length_a   1.000
_cell.length_b   1.000
_cell.length_c   1.000
_cell.angle_alpha   90.00
_cell.angle_beta   90.00
_cell.angle_gamma   90.00
#
_symmetry.space_group_name_H-M   'P 1'
#
loop_
_entity.id
_entity.type
_entity.pdbx_description
1 polymer ?
#
loop_
_entity_poly.entity_id
_entity_poly.type
_entity_poly.pdbx_seq_one_letter_code
_entity_poly.pdbx_strand_id
1 'polypeptide(L)'
;MDEPIIVGIDIGTTKICTIVGRIEVEGILRILGVGIEPSFGMRKGVPVDVGAVTQAVSRSIEKAERTSGQPFKPGARFAYSFP
;
A
#
# COMPACT_ATOMS: atom_id res chain seq x y z
N MET A 1 -13.01 11.29 17.01
CA MET A 1 -11.75 10.52 16.94
C MET A 1 -11.48 10.28 15.49
N ASP A 2 -10.26 10.52 15.00
CA ASP A 2 -9.91 10.10 13.64
C ASP A 2 -9.99 8.56 13.59
N GLU A 3 -10.86 8.00 12.75
CA GLU A 3 -10.90 6.54 12.60
C GLU A 3 -9.55 6.03 12.06
N PRO A 4 -9.08 4.86 12.54
CA PRO A 4 -7.78 4.32 12.15
C PRO A 4 -7.76 4.04 10.64
N ILE A 5 -6.74 4.59 9.97
CA ILE A 5 -6.44 4.27 8.58
C ILE A 5 -5.81 2.88 8.53
N ILE A 6 -6.29 2.07 7.59
CA ILE A 6 -5.76 0.74 7.27
C ILE A 6 -5.08 0.84 5.91
N VAL A 7 -3.86 0.32 5.83
CA VAL A 7 -3.06 0.27 4.60
C VAL A 7 -2.74 -1.19 4.30
N GLY A 8 -3.20 -1.66 3.14
CA GLY A 8 -2.86 -2.97 2.59
C GLY A 8 -1.82 -2.81 1.48
N ILE A 9 -0.74 -3.60 1.52
CA ILE A 9 0.29 -3.61 0.48
C ILE A 9 0.45 -5.02 -0.08
N ASP A 10 0.25 -5.19 -1.37
CA ASP A 10 0.49 -6.42 -2.11
C ASP A 10 1.76 -6.27 -2.94
N ILE A 11 2.81 -7.03 -2.63
CA ILE A 11 4.12 -6.95 -3.28
C ILE A 11 4.27 -8.09 -4.28
N GLY A 12 3.66 -7.92 -5.46
CA GLY A 12 3.75 -8.90 -6.54
C GLY A 12 5.06 -8.84 -7.34
N THR A 13 5.29 -9.87 -8.14
CA THR A 13 6.42 -9.93 -9.09
C THR A 13 6.27 -8.96 -10.26
N THR A 14 5.02 -8.66 -10.67
CA THR A 14 4.74 -7.76 -11.80
C THR A 14 4.45 -6.33 -11.33
N LYS A 15 3.77 -6.18 -10.19
CA LYS A 15 3.30 -4.90 -9.68
C LYS A 15 3.22 -4.93 -8.16
N ILE A 16 3.38 -3.76 -7.56
CA ILE A 16 3.08 -3.50 -6.15
C ILE A 16 1.81 -2.67 -6.09
N CYS A 17 0.86 -3.09 -5.26
CA CYS A 17 -0.39 -2.39 -5.04
C CYS A 17 -0.53 -1.97 -3.59
N THR A 18 -0.85 -0.70 -3.36
CA THR A 18 -1.19 -0.16 -2.05
C THR A 18 -2.65 0.26 -2.06
N ILE A 19 -3.40 -0.18 -1.07
CA ILE A 19 -4.80 0.19 -0.84
C ILE A 19 -4.88 0.86 0.51
N VAL A 20 -5.61 1.96 0.58
CA VAL A 20 -5.85 2.71 1.80
C VAL A 20 -7.32 2.75 2.05
N GLY A 21 -7.71 2.44 3.28
CA GLY A 21 -9.10 2.50 3.68
C GLY A 21 -9.27 2.89 5.13
N ARG A 22 -10.54 3.00 5.49
CA ARG A 22 -10.99 3.28 6.85
C ARG A 22 -12.18 2.39 7.15
N ILE A 23 -12.27 1.92 8.38
CA ILE A 23 -13.46 1.23 8.86
C ILE A 23 -14.50 2.28 9.25
N GLU A 24 -15.62 2.31 8.53
CA GLU A 24 -16.79 3.11 8.87
C GLU A 24 -17.62 2.41 9.96
N VAL A 25 -18.79 2.98 10.27
CA VAL A 25 -19.76 2.37 11.19
C VAL A 25 -20.10 0.95 10.68
N GLU A 26 -20.36 0.04 11.61
CA GLU A 26 -20.72 -1.36 11.33
C GLU A 26 -19.60 -2.22 10.73
N GLY A 27 -18.35 -1.74 10.71
CA GLY A 27 -17.20 -2.55 10.29
C GLY A 27 -16.94 -2.55 8.78
N ILE A 28 -17.64 -1.71 8.01
CA ILE A 28 -17.48 -1.62 6.57
C ILE A 28 -16.16 -0.93 6.23
N LEU A 29 -15.32 -1.58 5.44
CA LEU A 29 -14.09 -0.98 4.92
C LEU A 29 -14.40 -0.10 3.72
N ARG A 30 -14.27 1.21 3.89
CA ARG A 30 -14.29 2.17 2.78
C ARG A 30 -12.91 2.38 2.21
N ILE A 31 -12.77 2.19 0.91
CA ILE A 31 -11.53 2.49 0.19
C ILE A 31 -11.44 3.99 -0.06
N LEU A 32 -10.32 4.58 0.33
CA LEU A 32 -10.03 6.00 0.20
C LEU A 32 -9.09 6.25 -0.98
N GLY A 33 -8.06 5.41 -1.14
CA GLY A 33 -7.06 5.57 -2.19
C GLY A 33 -6.42 4.27 -2.61
N VAL A 34 -5.85 4.28 -3.81
CA VAL A 34 -5.14 3.15 -4.42
C VAL A 34 -3.90 3.66 -5.12
N GLY A 35 -2.80 2.94 -4.99
CA GLY A 35 -1.56 3.19 -5.70
C GLY A 35 -1.04 1.91 -6.32
N ILE A 36 -0.67 1.98 -7.60
CA ILE A 36 -0.10 0.85 -8.34
C ILE A 36 1.22 1.29 -8.94
N GLU A 37 2.27 0.53 -8.69
CA GLU A 37 3.61 0.73 -9.24
C GLU A 37 4.10 -0.57 -9.88
N PRO A 38 4.73 -0.53 -11.08
CA PRO A 38 5.44 -1.68 -11.61
C PRO A 38 6.49 -2.19 -10.61
N SER A 39 6.57 -3.52 -10.45
CA SER A 39 7.54 -4.13 -9.54
C SER A 39 8.85 -4.35 -10.27
N PHE A 40 9.93 -3.79 -9.74
CA PHE A 40 11.30 -4.04 -10.18
C PHE A 40 12.06 -4.65 -9.02
N GLY A 41 12.95 -5.61 -9.30
CA GLY A 41 13.73 -6.26 -8.25
C GLY A 41 13.07 -7.46 -7.58
N MET A 42 11.92 -7.93 -8.08
CA MET A 42 11.34 -9.23 -7.69
C MET A 42 11.61 -10.30 -8.75
N ARG A 43 11.99 -11.51 -8.34
CA ARG A 43 12.16 -12.67 -9.24
C ARG A 43 11.69 -13.95 -8.56
N LYS A 44 10.76 -14.68 -9.19
CA LYS A 44 10.15 -15.91 -8.64
C LYS A 44 9.66 -15.75 -7.19
N GLY A 45 9.04 -14.62 -6.89
CA GLY A 45 8.53 -14.28 -5.55
C GLY A 45 9.59 -13.79 -4.55
N VAL A 46 10.86 -13.73 -4.94
CA VAL A 46 11.96 -13.33 -4.06
C VAL A 46 12.49 -11.94 -4.44
N PRO A 47 12.73 -11.03 -3.47
CA PRO A 47 13.46 -9.79 -3.72
C PRO A 47 14.91 -10.10 -4.11
N VAL A 48 15.29 -9.75 -5.33
CA VAL A 48 16.67 -9.84 -5.86
C VAL A 48 17.36 -8.48 -5.91
N ASP A 49 16.58 -7.39 -5.89
CA ASP A 49 17.08 -6.02 -5.70
C ASP A 49 16.16 -5.33 -4.70
N VAL A 50 16.60 -5.26 -3.44
CA VAL A 50 15.83 -4.66 -2.35
C VAL A 50 15.66 -3.17 -2.55
N GLY A 51 16.64 -2.47 -3.10
CA GLY A 51 16.56 -1.03 -3.34
C GLY A 51 15.45 -0.69 -4.34
N ALA A 52 15.38 -1.43 -5.44
CA ALA A 52 14.31 -1.31 -6.41
C ALA A 52 12.93 -1.64 -5.82
N VAL A 53 12.83 -2.71 -5.02
CA VAL A 53 11.58 -3.10 -4.35
C VAL A 53 11.13 -2.01 -3.37
N THR A 54 12.03 -1.52 -2.51
CA THR A 54 11.71 -0.44 -1.55
C THR A 54 11.25 0.81 -2.27
N GLN A 55 11.92 1.20 -3.36
CA GLN A 55 11.50 2.36 -4.15
C GLN A 55 10.11 2.17 -4.78
N ALA A 56 9.83 0.97 -5.30
CA ALA A 56 8.51 0.66 -5.86
C ALA A 56 7.40 0.67 -4.80
N VAL A 57 7.66 0.16 -3.60
CA VAL A 57 6.74 0.24 -2.44
C VAL A 57 6.50 1.70 -2.04
N SER A 58 7.54 2.51 -1.91
CA SER A 58 7.38 3.93 -1.58
C SER A 58 6.51 4.67 -2.59
N ARG A 59 6.74 4.43 -3.89
CA ARG A 59 5.93 5.04 -4.96
C ARG A 59 4.48 4.56 -4.96
N SER A 60 4.21 3.29 -4.66
CA SER A 60 2.82 2.80 -4.56
C SER A 60 2.10 3.42 -3.38
N ILE A 61 2.78 3.62 -2.24
CA ILE A 61 2.27 4.34 -1.07
C ILE A 61 1.95 5.79 -1.43
N GLU A 62 2.89 6.54 -2.01
CA GLU A 62 2.70 7.94 -2.42
C GLU A 62 1.51 8.11 -3.38
N LYS A 63 1.33 7.19 -4.33
CA LYS A 63 0.19 7.19 -5.25
C LYS A 63 -1.13 6.95 -4.50
N ALA A 64 -1.15 6.07 -3.52
CA ALA A 64 -2.32 5.79 -2.69
C ALA A 64 -2.68 6.99 -1.80
N GLU A 65 -1.69 7.68 -1.22
CA GLU A 65 -1.89 8.93 -0.50
C GLU A 65 -2.55 9.98 -1.40
N ARG A 66 -1.96 10.20 -2.58
CA ARG A 66 -2.43 11.19 -3.54
C ARG A 66 -3.88 10.94 -3.98
N THR A 67 -4.24 9.69 -4.26
CA THR A 67 -5.61 9.34 -4.65
C THR A 67 -6.58 9.39 -3.47
N SER A 68 -6.12 9.17 -2.25
CA SER A 68 -6.93 9.32 -1.03
C SER A 68 -7.24 10.75 -0.63
N GLY A 69 -6.53 11.72 -1.25
CA GLY A 69 -6.68 13.14 -0.94
C GLY A 69 -6.14 13.56 0.42
N GLN A 70 -5.39 12.69 1.10
CA GLN A 70 -4.76 12.99 2.39
C GLN A 70 -3.44 12.24 2.58
N PRO A 71 -2.43 12.86 3.25
CA PRO A 71 -1.23 12.15 3.68
C PRO A 71 -1.54 11.17 4.81
N PHE A 72 -0.81 10.07 4.89
CA PHE A 72 -1.00 9.10 5.98
C PHE A 72 -0.51 9.69 7.30
N LYS A 73 -1.36 9.62 8.32
CA LYS A 73 -1.02 10.07 9.67
C LYS A 73 -0.22 8.98 10.42
N PRO A 74 0.65 9.37 11.37
CA PRO A 74 1.22 8.44 12.34
C PRO A 74 0.11 7.63 13.03
N GLY A 75 0.24 6.30 13.06
CA GLY A 75 -0.76 5.39 13.64
C GLY A 75 -1.59 4.58 12.62
N ALA A 76 -1.34 4.74 11.32
CA ALA A 76 -1.90 3.85 10.31
C ALA A 76 -1.46 2.38 10.55
N ARG A 77 -2.39 1.45 10.36
CA ARG A 77 -2.13 0.00 10.48
C ARG A 77 -1.75 -0.55 9.12
N PHE A 78 -0.55 -1.11 9.02
CA PHE A 78 -0.04 -1.71 7.79
C PHE A 78 -0.19 -3.22 7.83
N ALA A 79 -0.73 -3.78 6.77
CA ALA A 79 -0.68 -5.19 6.46
C ALA A 79 -0.04 -5.36 5.08
N TYR A 80 0.82 -6.36 4.93
CA TYR A 80 1.51 -6.63 3.68
C TYR A 80 1.50 -8.12 3.34
N SER A 81 1.49 -8.41 2.03
CA SER A 81 1.58 -9.77 1.48
C SER A 81 2.67 -9.85 0.43
N PHE A 82 3.31 -11.01 0.35
CA PHE A 82 4.23 -11.39 -0.73
C PHE A 82 3.70 -12.68 -1.39
N PRO A 83 3.97 -12.90 -2.69
CA PRO A 83 3.63 -14.11 -3.41
C PRO A 83 4.36 -15.35 -2.90
#